data_AF-A0A920LYA2-F1
#
_entry.id   AF-A0A920LYA2-F1
#
_cell.length_a   1.000
_cell.length_b   1.000
_cell.length_c   1.000
_cell.angle_alpha   90.00
_cell.angle_beta   90.00
_cell.angle_gamma   90.00
#
_symmetry.space_group_name_H-M   'P 1'
#
loop_
_entity.id
_entity.type
_entity.pdbx_description
1 polymer ?
#
loop_
_entity_poly.entity_id
_entity_poly.type
_entity_poly.pdbx_seq_one_letter_code
_entity_poly.pdbx_strand_id
1 'polypeptide(L)'
;MGQIKLLEYATLTNVERFVYASSGCAIYGSYPKLPLVEDFISMHLTTPYQINKMTGEMYCNFYNHHYGLKTVNCRFLILMAPERSQVNTEM
;
A
#
# COMPACT_ATOMS: atom_id res chain seq x y z
N MET A 1 -11.67 -3.18 -5.95
CA MET A 1 -11.76 -3.71 -7.34
C MET A 1 -11.03 -2.84 -8.36
N GLY A 2 -10.79 -1.54 -8.12
CA GLY A 2 -10.01 -0.72 -9.05
C GLY A 2 -8.54 -1.14 -9.17
N GLN A 3 -7.94 -1.65 -8.09
CA GLN A 3 -6.52 -2.04 -8.08
C GLN A 3 -6.21 -3.21 -9.03
N ILE A 4 -7.11 -4.20 -9.13
CA ILE A 4 -6.91 -5.37 -10.01
C ILE A 4 -6.96 -4.93 -11.46
N LYS A 5 -7.92 -4.07 -11.83
CA LYS A 5 -7.99 -3.50 -13.17
C LYS A 5 -6.71 -2.75 -13.51
N LEU A 6 -6.17 -1.96 -12.58
CA LEU A 6 -4.94 -1.21 -12.81
C LEU A 6 -3.73 -2.14 -13.05
N LEU A 7 -3.62 -3.24 -12.29
CA LEU A 7 -2.58 -4.25 -12.48
C LEU A 7 -2.72 -4.99 -13.81
N GLU A 8 -3.95 -5.32 -14.21
CA GLU A 8 -4.24 -5.93 -15.50
C GLU A 8 -3.81 -5.02 -16.64
N TYR A 9 -4.25 -3.76 -16.64
CA TYR A 9 -3.86 -2.80 -17.67
C TYR A 9 -2.36 -2.53 -17.68
N ALA A 10 -1.71 -2.46 -16.51
CA ALA A 10 -0.26 -2.29 -16.40
C ALA A 10 0.51 -3.47 -17.02
N THR A 11 -0.02 -4.68 -16.87
CA THR A 11 0.54 -5.89 -17.50
C THR A 11 0.36 -5.83 -19.01
N LEU A 12 -0.84 -5.48 -19.48
CA LEU A 12 -1.16 -5.36 -20.92
C LEU A 12 -0.35 -4.27 -21.63
N THR A 13 -0.05 -3.16 -20.95
CA THR A 13 0.75 -2.06 -21.51
C THR A 13 2.26 -2.22 -21.28
N ASN A 14 2.68 -3.32 -20.66
CA ASN A 14 4.08 -3.67 -20.40
C ASN A 14 4.88 -2.55 -19.70
N VAL A 15 4.32 -2.01 -18.61
CA VAL A 15 5.01 -0.98 -17.83
C VAL A 15 6.29 -1.51 -17.19
N GLU A 16 7.29 -0.65 -17.03
CA GLU A 16 8.58 -1.06 -16.44
C GLU A 16 8.42 -1.46 -14.96
N ARG A 17 7.61 -0.71 -14.20
CA ARG A 17 7.40 -0.93 -12.77
C ARG A 17 6.03 -0.41 -12.34
N PHE A 18 5.37 -1.17 -11.45
CA PHE A 18 4.14 -0.78 -10.79
C PHE A 18 4.40 -0.53 -9.31
N VAL A 19 4.10 0.67 -8.81
CA VAL A 19 4.31 1.05 -7.40
C VAL A 19 2.96 1.12 -6.70
N TYR A 20 2.79 0.27 -5.69
CA TYR A 20 1.58 0.22 -4.88
C TYR A 20 1.77 0.95 -3.55
N ALA A 21 0.91 1.94 -3.29
CA ALA A 21 0.86 2.63 -2.02
C ALA A 21 0.11 1.78 -0.97
N SER A 22 0.85 0.95 -0.24
CA SER A 22 0.35 0.21 0.91
C SER A 22 0.42 1.05 2.21
N SER A 23 0.02 0.47 3.33
CA SER A 23 0.03 1.15 4.63
C SER A 23 0.56 0.22 5.72
N GLY A 24 1.57 0.66 6.47
CA GLY A 24 2.12 -0.12 7.59
C GLY A 24 1.06 -0.44 8.64
N CYS A 25 0.23 0.54 9.01
CA CYS A 25 -0.88 0.36 9.96
C CYS A 25 -1.94 -0.64 9.46
N ALA A 26 -2.01 -0.86 8.14
CA ALA A 26 -2.88 -1.87 7.58
C ALA A 26 -2.31 -3.29 7.64
N ILE A 27 -1.01 -3.43 7.42
CA ILE A 27 -0.37 -4.73 7.26
C ILE A 27 0.07 -5.33 8.60
N TYR A 28 0.51 -4.50 9.54
CA TYR A 28 1.04 -4.96 10.83
C TYR A 28 -0.05 -5.29 11.87
N GLY A 29 -1.31 -4.90 11.62
CA GLY A 29 -2.43 -5.17 12.53
C GLY A 29 -2.39 -4.35 13.83
N SER A 30 -3.24 -4.73 14.79
CA SER A 30 -3.45 -3.95 16.04
C SER A 30 -2.37 -4.13 17.10
N TYR A 31 -1.66 -5.27 17.12
CA TYR A 31 -0.66 -5.60 18.15
C TYR A 31 0.63 -6.16 17.53
N PRO A 32 1.36 -5.37 16.72
CA PRO A 32 2.61 -5.85 16.15
C PRO A 32 3.74 -5.85 17.18
N LYS A 33 4.65 -6.81 17.02
CA LYS A 33 5.91 -6.82 17.77
C LYS A 33 6.85 -5.77 17.18
N LEU A 34 7.48 -4.97 18.03
CA LEU A 34 8.46 -3.96 17.62
C LEU A 34 9.89 -4.55 17.62
N PRO A 35 10.77 -4.10 16.71
CA PRO A 35 10.52 -3.16 15.61
C PRO A 35 9.64 -3.78 14.51
N LEU A 36 8.91 -2.94 13.78
CA LEU A 36 8.13 -3.38 12.63
C LEU A 36 9.08 -3.80 11.51
N VAL A 37 9.00 -5.06 11.09
CA VAL A 37 9.80 -5.64 10.00
C VAL A 37 8.87 -6.13 8.90
N GLU A 38 9.26 -5.95 7.64
CA GLU A 38 8.40 -6.21 6.48
C GLU A 38 8.02 -7.69 6.35
N ASP A 39 8.87 -8.59 6.84
CA ASP A 39 8.62 -10.04 6.90
C ASP A 39 7.42 -10.40 7.79
N PHE A 40 7.07 -9.52 8.74
CA PHE A 40 5.89 -9.71 9.57
C PHE A 40 4.65 -9.10 8.91
N ILE A 41 3.61 -9.92 8.74
CA ILE A 41 2.30 -9.52 8.25
C ILE A 41 1.24 -10.12 9.18
N SER A 42 0.30 -9.30 9.66
CA SER A 42 -0.81 -9.78 10.47
C SER A 42 -1.90 -10.39 9.58
N MET A 43 -2.36 -11.59 9.94
CA MET A 43 -3.57 -12.19 9.36
C MET A 43 -4.84 -11.78 10.12
N HIS A 44 -4.69 -11.07 11.24
CA HIS A 44 -5.80 -10.55 12.05
C HIS A 44 -6.01 -9.07 11.73
N LEU A 45 -6.81 -8.81 10.70
CA LEU A 45 -7.17 -7.46 10.25
C LEU A 45 -8.58 -7.10 10.76
N THR A 46 -8.71 -5.92 11.35
CA THR A 46 -9.92 -5.49 12.06
C THR A 46 -10.78 -4.52 11.26
N THR A 47 -10.27 -3.95 10.16
CA THR A 47 -11.06 -3.01 9.33
C THR A 47 -11.05 -3.35 7.83
N PRO A 48 -12.11 -2.99 7.07
CA PRO A 48 -12.17 -3.19 5.62
C PRO A 48 -11.02 -2.52 4.85
N TYR A 49 -10.53 -1.39 5.36
CA TYR A 49 -9.38 -0.70 4.78
C TYR A 49 -8.11 -1.54 4.89
N GLN A 50 -7.87 -2.14 6.06
CA GLN A 50 -6.71 -3.00 6.28
C GLN A 50 -6.73 -4.20 5.33
N ILE A 51 -7.89 -4.86 5.22
CA ILE A 51 -8.12 -5.97 4.30
C ILE A 51 -7.82 -5.54 2.87
N ASN A 52 -8.40 -4.42 2.41
CA ASN A 52 -8.21 -3.98 1.03
C ASN A 52 -6.75 -3.61 0.70
N LYS A 53 -6.00 -3.04 1.66
CA LYS A 53 -4.56 -2.76 1.50
C LYS A 53 -3.72 -4.03 1.44
N MET A 54 -4.00 -4.99 2.32
CA MET A 54 -3.32 -6.29 2.30
C MET A 54 -3.63 -7.08 1.02
N THR A 55 -4.88 -7.14 0.60
CA THR A 55 -5.28 -7.76 -0.67
C THR A 55 -4.59 -7.09 -1.87
N GLY A 56 -4.36 -5.77 -1.82
CA GLY A 56 -3.58 -5.07 -2.83
C GLY A 56 -2.14 -5.57 -2.96
N GLU A 57 -1.44 -5.77 -1.84
CA GLU A 57 -0.10 -6.37 -1.85
C GLU A 57 -0.11 -7.80 -2.38
N MET A 58 -1.10 -8.61 -1.98
CA MET A 58 -1.25 -9.98 -2.46
C MET A 58 -1.39 -10.03 -3.99
N TYR A 59 -2.21 -9.17 -4.58
CA TYR A 59 -2.32 -9.09 -6.04
C TYR A 59 -1.03 -8.59 -6.68
N CYS A 60 -0.34 -7.60 -6.10
CA CYS A 60 0.95 -7.16 -6.63
C CYS A 60 1.98 -8.29 -6.67
N ASN A 61 2.01 -9.13 -5.63
CA ASN A 61 2.89 -10.31 -5.58
C ASN A 61 2.47 -11.37 -6.60
N PHE A 62 1.16 -11.62 -6.74
CA PHE A 62 0.62 -12.52 -7.75
C PHE A 62 1.00 -12.08 -9.17
N TYR A 63 0.81 -10.82 -9.52
CA TYR A 63 1.14 -10.32 -10.85
C TYR A 63 2.64 -10.33 -11.13
N ASN A 64 3.46 -10.09 -10.11
CA ASN A 64 4.91 -10.25 -10.23
C ASN A 64 5.30 -11.71 -10.50
N HIS A 65 4.73 -12.65 -9.73
CA HIS A 65 5.07 -14.06 -9.84
C HIS A 65 4.57 -14.69 -11.16
N HIS A 66 3.33 -14.40 -11.56
CA HIS A 66 2.70 -15.05 -12.71
C HIS A 66 2.93 -14.34 -14.05
N TYR A 67 3.04 -13.01 -14.05
CA TYR A 67 3.17 -12.22 -15.28
C TYR A 67 4.50 -11.46 -15.38
N GLY A 68 5.38 -11.58 -14.39
CA GLY A 68 6.67 -10.88 -14.38
C GLY A 68 6.57 -9.37 -14.18
N LEU A 69 5.38 -8.84 -13.85
CA LEU A 69 5.18 -7.40 -13.63
C LEU A 69 6.01 -6.96 -12.41
N LYS A 70 7.00 -6.09 -12.61
CA LYS A 70 7.84 -5.62 -11.49
C LYS A 70 7.02 -4.73 -10.57
N THR A 71 6.60 -5.27 -9.42
CA THR A 71 5.79 -4.55 -8.44
C THR A 71 6.63 -4.14 -7.22
N VAL A 72 6.28 -3.01 -6.60
CA VAL A 72 6.87 -2.54 -5.34
C VAL A 72 5.75 -2.12 -4.40
N ASN A 73 5.72 -2.69 -3.20
CA ASN A 73 4.73 -2.40 -2.17
C ASN A 73 5.30 -1.41 -1.15
N CYS A 74 4.95 -0.13 -1.26
CA CYS A 74 5.42 0.90 -0.33
C CYS A 74 4.48 0.98 0.88
N ARG A 75 4.91 0.47 2.04
CA ARG A 75 4.14 0.51 3.29
C ARG A 75 4.34 1.83 4.01
N PHE A 76 3.47 2.81 3.74
CA PHE A 76 3.53 4.10 4.42
C PHE A 76 3.14 3.97 5.91
N LEU A 77 4.02 4.42 6.79
CA LEU A 77 3.73 4.73 8.19
C LEU A 77 3.28 6.19 8.26
N ILE A 78 2.43 6.52 9.25
CA ILE A 78 1.70 7.80 9.37
C ILE A 78 2.49 8.97 8.78
N LEU A 79 1.98 9.51 7.68
CA LEU A 79 2.55 10.68 7.04
C LEU A 79 2.06 11.89 7.83
N MET A 80 2.87 12.41 8.76
CA MET A 80 2.58 13.71 9.35
C MET A 80 2.96 14.78 8.32
N ALA A 81 1.96 15.35 7.65
CA ALA A 81 2.17 16.52 6.81
C ALA A 81 2.36 17.75 7.70
N PRO A 82 3.38 18.60 7.47
CA PRO A 82 3.44 19.89 8.14
C PRO A 82 2.20 20.70 7.77
N GLU A 83 1.57 21.27 8.79
CA GLU A 83 0.37 22.11 8.67
C GLU A 83 0.66 23.26 7.70
N ARG A 84 -0.11 23.40 6.61
CA ARG A 84 -0.17 24.67 5.88
C ARG A 84 -0.97 25.63 6.75
N SER A 85 -0.30 26.32 7.67
CA SER A 85 -0.86 27.53 8.25
C SER A 85 -1.03 28.56 7.12
N GLN A 86 -2.25 28.75 6.63
CA GLN A 86 -2.58 29.99 5.94
C GLN A 86 -2.44 31.10 6.97
N VAL A 87 -1.36 31.88 6.86
CA VAL A 87 -1.23 33.13 7.61
C VAL A 87 -2.25 34.09 7.00
N ASN A 88 -3.28 34.42 7.78
CA ASN A 88 -4.18 35.54 7.52
C ASN A 88 -3.33 36.79 7.24
N THR A 89 -3.53 37.42 6.09
CA THR A 89 -3.30 38.86 5.95
C THR A 89 -4.65 39.48 5.65
N GLU A 90 -5.34 39.87 6.71
CA GLU A 90 -6.45 40.82 6.64
C GLU A 90 -5.92 42.14 6.02
N MET A 91 -6.65 42.67 5.06
CA MET A 91 -6.61 44.08 4.65
C MET A 91 -7.86 44.76 5.19
#